data_AF-I0USC5-F1
#
_entry.id   AF-I0USC5-F1
#
_cell.length_a   1.000
_cell.length_b   1.000
_cell.length_c   1.000
_cell.angle_alpha   90.00
_cell.angle_beta   90.00
_cell.angle_gamma   90.00
#
_symmetry.space_group_name_H-M   'P 1'
#
loop_
_entity.id
_entity.type
_entity.pdbx_description
1 polymer ?
#
loop_
_entity_poly.entity_id
_entity_poly.type
_entity_poly.pdbx_seq_one_letter_code
_entity_poly.pdbx_strand_id
1 'polypeptide(L)'
;MFTPRYRVAPLCSGAVLLVVLSACTANPTYEERAATPAPSTSTSYTVPVGQVDEYKAGRPRPSASGGTTPAGAKINGDGSWEYKDANVSVHVHPDGTWEWSNSGGDKANLKADGTWESYIAKTKERTRVNPDGSWIRVVDHVSYDLVPSGRGMAVNTDGSWRQQAEHVTLYGTSDGKVYQQKPDMREVGPDRIPDETPALPTIYGQDGVGDKSIIPLRPRTPLKAGQKNVP
;
A
#
# COMPACT_ATOMS: atom_id res chain seq x y z
N MET A 1 8.48 45.57 38.34
CA MET A 1 8.14 46.89 37.79
C MET A 1 7.99 46.73 36.27
N PHE A 2 6.74 46.84 35.80
CA PHE A 2 6.21 47.03 34.43
C PHE A 2 6.76 46.29 33.19
N THR A 3 5.90 45.39 32.66
CA THR A 3 5.66 45.13 31.22
C THR A 3 4.90 46.32 30.59
N PRO A 4 4.77 46.49 29.24
CA PRO A 4 3.90 45.64 28.41
C PRO A 4 4.29 45.44 26.92
N ARG A 5 3.53 44.51 26.30
CA ARG A 5 3.43 44.12 24.89
C ARG A 5 2.71 45.19 24.04
N TYR A 6 2.90 45.20 22.71
CA TYR A 6 1.85 45.63 21.76
C TYR A 6 1.84 44.82 20.45
N ARG A 7 0.65 44.29 20.12
CA ARG A 7 0.18 43.93 18.78
C ARG A 7 -0.41 45.18 18.13
N VAL A 8 -0.26 45.37 16.82
CA VAL A 8 -1.25 46.06 15.96
C VAL A 8 -1.07 45.60 14.50
N ALA A 9 -2.13 45.06 13.88
CA ALA A 9 -2.49 45.31 12.48
C ALA A 9 -3.62 46.35 12.51
N PRO A 10 -3.86 47.19 11.47
CA PRO A 10 -4.90 46.81 10.50
C PRO A 10 -4.91 47.51 9.09
N LEU A 11 -5.76 46.95 8.21
CA LEU A 11 -6.71 47.58 7.26
C LEU A 11 -6.27 48.42 6.02
N CYS A 12 -6.66 47.89 4.86
CA CYS A 12 -7.47 48.46 3.76
C CYS A 12 -7.26 49.90 3.23
N SER A 13 -7.04 49.98 1.91
CA SER A 13 -7.53 51.02 0.96
C SER A 13 -7.35 50.45 -0.45
N GLY A 14 -8.20 50.62 -1.46
CA GLY A 14 -9.37 51.48 -1.63
C GLY A 14 -9.47 51.88 -3.11
N ALA A 15 -10.69 51.86 -3.66
CA ALA A 15 -11.20 52.72 -4.75
C ALA A 15 -10.63 52.57 -6.20
N VAL A 16 -11.30 52.89 -7.31
CA VAL A 16 -12.68 53.34 -7.63
C VAL A 16 -12.94 53.14 -9.14
N LEU A 17 -14.23 53.02 -9.45
CA LEU A 17 -15.02 53.07 -10.70
C LEU A 17 -14.55 53.99 -11.85
N LEU A 18 -14.73 53.57 -13.12
CA LEU A 18 -15.37 54.39 -14.18
C LEU A 18 -15.80 53.57 -15.42
N VAL A 19 -17.02 53.84 -15.88
CA VAL A 19 -17.80 53.19 -16.95
C VAL A 19 -17.66 53.98 -18.25
N VAL A 20 -17.60 53.32 -19.42
CA VAL A 20 -18.21 53.82 -20.68
C VAL A 20 -18.66 52.65 -21.57
N LEU A 21 -19.94 52.67 -21.99
CA LEU A 21 -20.54 51.81 -23.02
C LEU A 21 -20.22 52.35 -24.43
N SER A 22 -19.89 51.47 -25.39
CA SER A 22 -20.05 51.74 -26.82
C SER A 22 -20.29 50.45 -27.62
N ALA A 23 -21.01 50.57 -28.72
CA ALA A 23 -21.82 49.53 -29.34
C ALA A 23 -21.18 48.76 -30.51
N CYS A 24 -21.74 47.56 -30.74
CA CYS A 24 -21.97 46.80 -31.98
C CYS A 24 -20.83 46.37 -32.95
N THR A 25 -20.86 45.03 -33.18
CA THR A 25 -20.63 44.23 -34.41
C THR A 25 -19.22 43.88 -34.89
N ALA A 26 -18.79 42.64 -34.61
CA ALA A 26 -18.43 41.59 -35.61
C ALA A 26 -18.11 40.23 -34.91
N ASN A 27 -18.72 39.14 -35.41
CA ASN A 27 -18.50 37.70 -35.08
C ASN A 27 -17.12 37.17 -35.54
N PRO A 28 -16.75 35.87 -35.36
CA PRO A 28 -17.12 34.79 -34.40
C PRO A 28 -15.84 34.28 -33.65
N THR A 29 -15.83 33.52 -32.56
CA THR A 29 -16.18 32.11 -32.32
C THR A 29 -16.06 31.88 -30.81
N TYR A 30 -17.05 31.25 -30.20
CA TYR A 30 -17.13 31.02 -28.76
C TYR A 30 -16.28 29.79 -28.38
N GLU A 31 -15.11 30.00 -27.79
CA GLU A 31 -14.46 29.00 -26.94
C GLU A 31 -14.73 29.39 -25.48
N GLU A 32 -15.54 28.57 -24.82
CA GLU A 32 -15.91 28.71 -23.41
C GLU A 32 -14.71 28.42 -22.53
N ARG A 33 -14.01 29.47 -22.09
CA ARG A 33 -12.99 29.35 -21.06
C ARG A 33 -13.67 29.22 -19.70
N ALA A 34 -14.03 27.98 -19.35
CA ALA A 34 -14.53 27.64 -18.03
C ALA A 34 -13.53 28.04 -16.92
N ALA A 35 -14.06 28.63 -15.86
CA ALA A 35 -13.33 29.08 -14.69
C ALA A 35 -12.57 27.93 -14.01
N THR A 36 -11.31 28.18 -13.66
CA THR A 36 -10.47 27.26 -12.88
C THR A 36 -11.06 27.08 -11.48
N PRO A 37 -11.41 25.86 -11.02
CA PRO A 37 -11.76 25.63 -9.64
C PRO A 37 -10.49 25.63 -8.77
N ALA A 38 -10.61 26.25 -7.58
CA ALA A 38 -9.57 26.26 -6.56
C ALA A 38 -9.19 24.82 -6.14
N PRO A 39 -7.91 24.54 -5.79
CA PRO A 39 -7.50 23.19 -5.41
C PRO A 39 -8.07 22.85 -4.03
N SER A 40 -9.08 21.98 -4.01
CA SER A 40 -9.49 21.26 -2.80
C SER A 40 -8.38 20.28 -2.42
N THR A 41 -7.74 20.50 -1.28
CA THR A 41 -6.75 19.58 -0.69
C THR A 41 -7.45 18.33 -0.13
N SER A 42 -7.85 17.43 -1.01
CA SER A 42 -7.98 16.00 -0.69
C SER A 42 -6.88 15.30 -1.47
N THR A 43 -5.75 15.02 -0.81
CA THR A 43 -4.63 14.34 -1.46
C THR A 43 -5.00 12.88 -1.64
N SER A 44 -5.68 12.56 -2.75
CA SER A 44 -5.86 11.19 -3.21
C SER A 44 -4.51 10.67 -3.71
N TYR A 45 -3.77 9.98 -2.84
CA TYR A 45 -2.58 9.25 -3.26
C TYR A 45 -3.02 8.06 -4.11
N THR A 46 -2.72 8.12 -5.40
CA THR A 46 -2.92 7.01 -6.33
C THR A 46 -1.61 6.23 -6.42
N VAL A 47 -1.68 4.90 -6.36
CA VAL A 47 -0.54 4.05 -6.73
C VAL A 47 -0.89 3.32 -8.02
N PRO A 48 -0.06 3.43 -9.08
CA PRO A 48 -0.28 2.71 -10.31
C PRO A 48 -0.03 1.20 -10.15
N VAL A 49 -0.87 0.38 -10.80
CA VAL A 49 -0.67 -1.08 -10.87
C VAL A 49 0.35 -1.43 -11.96
N GLY A 50 1.48 -1.99 -11.53
CA GLY A 50 2.54 -2.70 -12.26
C GLY A 50 2.62 -2.70 -13.80
N GLN A 51 3.84 -2.45 -14.32
CA GLN A 51 4.33 -3.00 -15.59
C GLN A 51 5.83 -3.38 -15.59
N VAL A 52 6.47 -3.48 -14.43
CA VAL A 52 7.90 -3.82 -14.32
C VAL A 52 8.09 -5.32 -14.06
N ASP A 53 9.14 -5.90 -14.65
CA ASP A 53 9.38 -7.36 -14.68
C ASP A 53 9.58 -7.96 -13.28
N GLU A 54 9.96 -7.15 -12.29
CA GLU A 54 10.12 -7.56 -10.90
C GLU A 54 8.83 -8.09 -10.24
N TYR A 55 7.65 -7.73 -10.75
CA TYR A 55 6.34 -8.17 -10.26
C TYR A 55 5.64 -9.19 -11.18
N LYS A 56 6.23 -9.54 -12.33
CA LYS A 56 5.63 -10.43 -13.33
C LYS A 56 6.20 -11.83 -13.20
N ALA A 57 5.36 -12.79 -12.83
CA ALA A 57 5.70 -14.20 -12.99
C ALA A 57 5.73 -14.61 -14.46
N GLY A 58 6.55 -15.60 -14.79
CA GLY A 58 6.59 -16.18 -16.14
C GLY A 58 8.00 -16.57 -16.59
N ARG A 59 8.11 -17.00 -17.86
CA ARG A 59 9.38 -17.35 -18.50
C ARG A 59 9.55 -16.53 -19.80
N PRO A 60 10.76 -16.00 -20.11
CA PRO A 60 11.96 -16.06 -19.28
C PRO A 60 11.87 -15.09 -18.09
N ARG A 61 12.16 -15.60 -16.88
CA ARG A 61 12.36 -14.77 -15.69
C ARG A 61 13.82 -14.30 -15.67
N PRO A 62 14.11 -13.03 -15.35
CA PRO A 62 15.49 -12.57 -15.19
C PRO A 62 16.29 -13.45 -14.22
N SER A 63 17.50 -13.81 -14.64
CA SER A 63 18.47 -14.54 -13.84
C SER A 63 19.61 -13.61 -13.40
N ALA A 64 20.16 -13.85 -12.22
CA ALA A 64 21.35 -13.19 -11.74
C ALA A 64 22.54 -13.46 -12.68
N SER A 65 23.32 -12.42 -12.95
CA SER A 65 24.55 -12.50 -13.73
C SER A 65 25.75 -12.50 -12.78
N GLY A 66 26.45 -13.62 -12.69
CA GLY A 66 27.58 -13.78 -11.78
C GLY A 66 27.20 -13.83 -10.29
N GLY A 67 28.20 -13.69 -9.42
CA GLY A 67 28.06 -13.79 -7.96
C GLY A 67 28.46 -15.15 -7.40
N THR A 68 28.97 -15.14 -6.17
CA THR A 68 29.35 -16.38 -5.45
C THR A 68 28.10 -17.06 -4.92
N THR A 69 27.96 -18.35 -5.18
CA THR A 69 26.90 -19.16 -4.57
C THR A 69 27.16 -19.32 -3.08
N PRO A 70 26.27 -18.84 -2.20
CA PRO A 70 26.44 -18.96 -0.76
C PRO A 70 26.45 -20.42 -0.31
N ALA A 71 27.14 -20.71 0.80
CA ALA A 71 27.03 -22.00 1.45
C ALA A 71 25.57 -22.26 1.88
N GLY A 72 25.06 -23.45 1.60
CA GLY A 72 23.66 -23.81 1.85
C GLY A 72 22.70 -23.45 0.70
N ALA A 73 23.18 -22.78 -0.36
CA ALA A 73 22.40 -22.56 -1.57
C ALA A 73 22.63 -23.68 -2.61
N LYS A 74 21.58 -24.02 -3.37
CA LYS A 74 21.62 -24.94 -4.50
C LYS A 74 20.85 -24.34 -5.67
N ILE A 75 21.52 -24.17 -6.81
CA ILE A 75 20.93 -23.69 -8.06
C ILE A 75 20.67 -24.89 -8.97
N ASN A 76 19.45 -25.00 -9.50
CA ASN A 76 19.02 -26.05 -10.42
C ASN A 76 19.23 -25.64 -11.88
N GLY A 77 19.16 -26.59 -12.81
CA GLY A 77 19.41 -26.34 -14.23
C GLY A 77 18.42 -25.38 -14.92
N ASP A 78 17.23 -25.20 -14.35
CA ASP A 78 16.22 -24.24 -14.81
C ASP A 78 16.31 -22.88 -14.10
N GLY A 79 17.38 -22.66 -13.33
CA GLY A 79 17.64 -21.46 -12.55
C GLY A 79 16.90 -21.36 -11.23
N SER A 80 15.91 -22.24 -10.95
CA SER A 80 15.31 -22.32 -9.62
C SER A 80 16.38 -22.60 -8.57
N TRP A 81 16.16 -22.18 -7.33
CA TRP A 81 17.15 -22.37 -6.29
C TRP A 81 16.55 -22.53 -4.92
N GLU A 82 17.30 -23.21 -4.07
CA GLU A 82 16.98 -23.42 -2.67
C GLU A 82 18.11 -22.81 -1.82
N TYR A 83 17.75 -22.28 -0.66
CA TYR A 83 18.71 -21.90 0.37
C TYR A 83 18.25 -22.46 1.70
N LYS A 84 19.15 -23.11 2.44
CA LYS A 84 18.86 -23.62 3.77
C LYS A 84 20.05 -23.47 4.70
N ASP A 85 19.80 -22.90 5.86
CA ASP A 85 20.71 -22.91 6.99
C ASP A 85 20.00 -23.44 8.26
N ALA A 86 20.59 -23.20 9.44
CA ALA A 86 20.01 -23.65 10.71
C ALA A 86 18.68 -22.94 11.06
N ASN A 87 18.43 -21.76 10.51
CA ASN A 87 17.35 -20.87 10.91
C ASN A 87 16.35 -20.57 9.81
N VAL A 88 16.73 -20.69 8.53
CA VAL A 88 15.97 -20.22 7.37
C VAL A 88 15.94 -21.29 6.29
N SER A 89 14.79 -21.42 5.64
CA SER A 89 14.60 -22.19 4.42
C SER A 89 13.90 -21.34 3.38
N VAL A 90 14.46 -21.31 2.16
CA VAL A 90 13.91 -20.61 1.00
C VAL A 90 13.86 -21.55 -0.19
N HIS A 91 12.78 -21.48 -0.95
CA HIS A 91 12.64 -22.13 -2.25
C HIS A 91 12.15 -21.10 -3.26
N VAL A 92 12.90 -20.91 -4.35
CA VAL A 92 12.54 -20.02 -5.46
C VAL A 92 12.33 -20.85 -6.72
N HIS A 93 11.14 -20.74 -7.29
CA HIS A 93 10.72 -21.46 -8.48
C HIS A 93 11.21 -20.77 -9.77
N PRO A 94 11.18 -21.47 -10.92
CA PRO A 94 11.68 -20.93 -12.19
C PRO A 94 10.93 -19.69 -12.71
N ASP A 95 9.68 -19.49 -12.29
CA ASP A 95 8.88 -18.31 -12.62
C ASP A 95 9.10 -17.14 -11.65
N GLY A 96 9.97 -17.32 -10.66
CA GLY A 96 10.32 -16.36 -9.63
C GLY A 96 9.39 -16.36 -8.41
N THR A 97 8.35 -17.21 -8.38
CA THR A 97 7.57 -17.43 -7.15
C THR A 97 8.43 -18.06 -6.07
N TRP A 98 8.06 -17.88 -4.80
CA TRP A 98 8.90 -18.36 -3.72
C TRP A 98 8.16 -18.64 -2.42
N GLU A 99 8.81 -19.46 -1.60
CA GLU A 99 8.41 -19.81 -0.24
C GLU A 99 9.59 -19.56 0.72
N TRP A 100 9.29 -19.01 1.90
CA TRP A 100 10.26 -18.76 2.96
C TRP A 100 9.68 -19.24 4.29
N SER A 101 10.54 -19.80 5.13
CA SER A 101 10.20 -20.10 6.52
C SER A 101 11.42 -20.00 7.42
N ASN A 102 11.19 -19.81 8.72
CA ASN A 102 12.24 -19.84 9.72
C ASN A 102 11.98 -20.86 10.85
N SER A 103 13.01 -21.14 11.65
CA SER A 103 12.96 -22.03 12.82
C SER A 103 12.04 -21.52 13.94
N GLY A 104 11.74 -20.22 13.96
CA GLY A 104 10.74 -19.60 14.82
C GLY A 104 9.28 -19.89 14.43
N GLY A 105 9.07 -20.52 13.26
CA GLY A 105 7.75 -20.87 12.75
C GLY A 105 7.11 -19.81 11.86
N ASP A 106 7.78 -18.69 11.61
CA ASP A 106 7.32 -17.69 10.66
C ASP A 106 7.41 -18.23 9.24
N LYS A 107 6.49 -17.81 8.39
CA LYS A 107 6.40 -18.26 7.00
C LYS A 107 5.95 -17.14 6.09
N ALA A 108 6.37 -17.18 4.83
CA ALA A 108 5.86 -16.31 3.78
C ALA A 108 5.91 -17.01 2.42
N ASN A 109 5.01 -16.65 1.52
CA ASN A 109 5.04 -17.10 0.14
C ASN A 109 4.55 -16.00 -0.80
N LEU A 110 5.09 -15.99 -2.03
CA LEU A 110 4.67 -15.10 -3.11
C LEU A 110 4.27 -15.94 -4.32
N LYS A 111 3.03 -15.75 -4.77
CA LYS A 111 2.40 -16.47 -5.87
C LYS A 111 2.57 -15.72 -7.20
N ALA A 112 2.28 -16.43 -8.30
CA ALA A 112 2.52 -15.93 -9.65
C ALA A 112 1.67 -14.70 -10.03
N ASP A 113 0.47 -14.58 -9.45
CA ASP A 113 -0.40 -13.42 -9.61
C ASP A 113 0.11 -12.17 -8.84
N GLY A 114 1.13 -12.32 -7.99
CA GLY A 114 1.64 -11.28 -7.11
C GLY A 114 0.97 -11.26 -5.74
N THR A 115 0.06 -12.20 -5.46
CA THR A 115 -0.48 -12.42 -4.12
C THR A 115 0.64 -12.90 -3.21
N TRP A 116 0.79 -12.28 -2.04
CA TRP A 116 1.67 -12.81 -1.01
C TRP A 116 0.95 -13.02 0.30
N GLU A 117 1.40 -14.04 1.02
CA GLU A 117 0.92 -14.34 2.36
C GLU A 117 2.09 -14.41 3.32
N SER A 118 1.88 -13.98 4.56
CA SER A 118 2.84 -14.15 5.65
C SER A 118 2.15 -14.63 6.92
N TYR A 119 2.91 -15.34 7.75
CA TYR A 119 2.51 -15.78 9.08
C TYR A 119 3.64 -15.46 10.05
N ILE A 120 3.30 -14.78 11.16
CA ILE A 120 4.19 -14.51 12.27
C ILE A 120 3.75 -15.38 13.44
N ALA A 121 4.57 -16.36 13.81
CA ALA A 121 4.22 -17.36 14.81
C ALA A 121 4.04 -16.77 16.21
N LYS A 122 4.89 -15.80 16.57
CA LYS A 122 4.88 -15.16 17.89
C LYS A 122 3.56 -14.44 18.18
N THR A 123 2.99 -13.78 17.18
CA THR A 123 1.74 -13.03 17.31
C THR A 123 0.54 -13.79 16.76
N LYS A 124 0.75 -14.98 16.18
CA LYS A 124 -0.27 -15.75 15.43
C LYS A 124 -0.98 -14.87 14.41
N GLU A 125 -0.20 -14.02 13.76
CA GLU A 125 -0.68 -13.05 12.78
C GLU A 125 -0.57 -13.63 11.38
N ARG A 126 -1.62 -13.52 10.58
CA ARG A 126 -1.63 -13.88 9.16
C ARG A 126 -1.94 -12.64 8.34
N THR A 127 -1.18 -12.44 7.29
CA THR A 127 -1.42 -11.40 6.29
C THR A 127 -1.60 -12.04 4.93
N ARG A 128 -2.57 -11.55 4.15
CA ARG A 128 -2.65 -11.77 2.71
C ARG A 128 -2.75 -10.42 2.01
N VAL A 129 -1.95 -10.24 0.96
CA VAL A 129 -2.01 -9.09 0.07
C VAL A 129 -2.26 -9.58 -1.34
N ASN A 130 -3.27 -9.01 -1.98
CA ASN A 130 -3.72 -9.37 -3.31
C ASN A 130 -2.94 -8.59 -4.38
N PRO A 131 -3.06 -8.99 -5.67
CA PRO A 131 -2.33 -8.34 -6.77
C PRO A 131 -2.66 -6.86 -6.97
N ASP A 132 -3.86 -6.45 -6.57
CA ASP A 132 -4.35 -5.07 -6.61
C ASP A 132 -3.97 -4.25 -5.36
N GLY A 133 -3.13 -4.80 -4.49
CA GLY A 133 -2.66 -4.17 -3.26
C GLY A 133 -3.67 -4.17 -2.12
N SER A 134 -4.91 -4.64 -2.32
CA SER A 134 -5.84 -4.89 -1.23
C SER A 134 -5.28 -5.96 -0.30
N TRP A 135 -5.59 -5.89 0.98
CA TRP A 135 -5.01 -6.80 1.96
C TRP A 135 -5.89 -7.03 3.17
N ILE A 136 -5.60 -8.13 3.85
CA ILE A 136 -6.21 -8.48 5.14
C ILE A 136 -5.14 -9.04 6.07
N ARG A 137 -5.20 -8.60 7.33
CA ARG A 137 -4.40 -9.08 8.44
C ARG A 137 -5.30 -9.51 9.57
N VAL A 138 -5.09 -10.71 10.09
CA VAL A 138 -5.84 -11.28 11.21
C VAL A 138 -4.88 -11.80 12.26
N VAL A 139 -5.24 -11.64 13.55
CA VAL A 139 -4.42 -12.04 14.70
C VAL A 139 -5.19 -13.06 15.52
N ASP A 140 -4.54 -14.18 15.88
CA ASP A 140 -5.14 -15.30 16.62
C ASP A 140 -6.31 -16.02 15.88
N HIS A 141 -6.33 -15.96 14.55
CA HIS A 141 -7.34 -16.63 13.71
C HIS A 141 -6.74 -17.63 12.72
N VAL A 142 -7.52 -18.67 12.41
CA VAL A 142 -7.17 -19.73 11.44
C VAL A 142 -7.59 -19.40 10.01
N SER A 143 -8.61 -18.55 9.82
CA SER A 143 -9.09 -18.06 8.53
C SER A 143 -8.89 -16.55 8.39
N TYR A 144 -9.02 -16.05 7.16
CA TYR A 144 -8.95 -14.62 6.84
C TYR A 144 -10.29 -13.91 7.06
N ASP A 145 -11.05 -14.29 8.08
CA ASP A 145 -12.33 -13.66 8.36
C ASP A 145 -12.16 -12.65 9.50
N LEU A 146 -12.52 -11.38 9.25
CA LEU A 146 -12.70 -10.39 10.31
C LEU A 146 -14.00 -10.71 11.06
N VAL A 147 -13.95 -11.72 11.93
CA VAL A 147 -15.09 -12.12 12.76
C VAL A 147 -15.35 -11.07 13.86
N PRO A 148 -16.59 -10.90 14.35
CA PRO A 148 -16.95 -9.84 15.32
C PRO A 148 -16.17 -9.81 16.65
N SER A 149 -15.44 -10.88 17.00
CA SER A 149 -14.55 -11.00 18.16
C SER A 149 -13.05 -10.95 17.79
N GLY A 150 -12.73 -10.88 16.50
CA GLY A 150 -11.36 -10.96 16.01
C GLY A 150 -10.62 -9.63 16.01
N ARG A 151 -9.29 -9.74 16.04
CA ARG A 151 -8.38 -8.61 15.89
C ARG A 151 -7.78 -8.64 14.50
N GLY A 152 -7.83 -7.52 13.79
CA GLY A 152 -7.35 -7.47 12.42
C GLY A 152 -7.67 -6.17 11.70
N MET A 153 -7.21 -6.10 10.46
CA MET A 153 -7.52 -5.00 9.56
C MET A 153 -7.62 -5.52 8.13
N ALA A 154 -8.52 -4.92 7.36
CA ALA A 154 -8.58 -5.13 5.92
C ALA A 154 -8.65 -3.78 5.21
N VAL A 155 -8.01 -3.70 4.04
CA VAL A 155 -8.08 -2.59 3.10
C VAL A 155 -8.49 -3.15 1.75
N ASN A 156 -9.56 -2.60 1.19
CA ASN A 156 -10.08 -2.96 -0.12
C ASN A 156 -9.41 -2.11 -1.21
N THR A 157 -9.52 -2.58 -2.46
CA THR A 157 -8.92 -1.95 -3.65
C THR A 157 -9.42 -0.53 -3.90
N ASP A 158 -10.65 -0.22 -3.48
CA ASP A 158 -11.27 1.10 -3.58
C ASP A 158 -10.87 2.06 -2.45
N GLY A 159 -9.94 1.65 -1.58
CA GLY A 159 -9.44 2.39 -0.43
C GLY A 159 -10.32 2.32 0.81
N SER A 160 -11.50 1.71 0.74
CA SER A 160 -12.28 1.43 1.94
C SER A 160 -11.54 0.45 2.85
N TRP A 161 -11.74 0.56 4.16
CA TRP A 161 -10.99 -0.25 5.13
C TRP A 161 -11.80 -0.51 6.38
N ARG A 162 -11.43 -1.55 7.13
CA ARG A 162 -12.02 -1.90 8.41
C ARG A 162 -10.91 -2.35 9.36
N GLN A 163 -10.82 -1.73 10.52
CA GLN A 163 -9.96 -2.15 11.62
C GLN A 163 -10.80 -2.63 12.79
N GLN A 164 -10.45 -3.78 13.32
CA GLN A 164 -11.13 -4.40 14.42
C GLN A 164 -10.16 -4.71 15.55
N ALA A 165 -10.47 -4.19 16.73
CA ALA A 165 -9.82 -4.48 17.98
C ALA A 165 -10.87 -4.81 19.05
N GLU A 166 -10.42 -5.23 20.23
CA GLU A 166 -11.27 -5.77 21.29
C GLU A 166 -12.43 -4.83 21.69
N HIS A 167 -12.15 -3.53 21.79
CA HIS A 167 -13.12 -2.53 22.27
C HIS A 167 -13.49 -1.47 21.23
N VAL A 168 -12.84 -1.49 20.06
CA VAL A 168 -13.05 -0.48 19.02
C VAL A 168 -13.11 -1.15 17.66
N THR A 169 -14.07 -0.72 16.86
CA THR A 169 -14.16 -1.10 15.45
C THR A 169 -14.29 0.18 14.66
N LEU A 170 -13.35 0.39 13.76
CA LEU A 170 -13.34 1.53 12.85
C LEU A 170 -13.49 1.02 11.42
N TYR A 171 -14.13 1.80 10.57
CA TYR A 171 -14.08 1.58 9.14
C TYR A 171 -14.07 2.91 8.42
N GLY A 172 -13.38 2.94 7.28
CA GLY A 172 -13.39 4.07 6.37
C GLY A 172 -14.02 3.69 5.04
N THR A 173 -14.72 4.64 4.45
CA THR A 173 -15.35 4.50 3.13
C THR A 173 -14.43 5.04 2.04
N SER A 174 -14.70 4.66 0.79
CA SER A 174 -13.89 5.09 -0.36
C SER A 174 -14.03 6.58 -0.70
N ASP A 175 -14.97 7.31 -0.09
CA ASP A 175 -15.09 8.77 -0.16
C ASP A 175 -14.30 9.50 0.95
N GLY A 176 -13.58 8.75 1.81
CA GLY A 176 -12.70 9.30 2.84
C GLY A 176 -13.37 9.57 4.19
N LYS A 177 -14.65 9.21 4.37
CA LYS A 177 -15.29 9.29 5.69
C LYS A 177 -14.83 8.15 6.58
N VAL A 178 -14.81 8.41 7.89
CA VAL A 178 -14.40 7.43 8.90
C VAL A 178 -15.50 7.27 9.92
N TYR A 179 -15.80 6.03 10.27
CA TYR A 179 -16.84 5.67 11.21
C TYR A 179 -16.29 4.78 12.30
N GLN A 180 -16.72 5.06 13.52
CA GLN A 180 -16.62 4.13 14.63
C GLN A 180 -17.91 3.32 14.69
N GLN A 181 -17.81 1.99 14.70
CA GLN A 181 -18.95 1.09 14.87
C GLN A 181 -19.11 0.65 16.34
N LYS A 182 -18.01 0.49 17.08
CA LYS A 182 -17.98 0.13 18.50
C LYS A 182 -17.09 1.11 19.29
N PRO A 183 -17.46 1.50 20.53
CA PRO A 183 -18.65 1.05 21.27
C PRO A 183 -19.96 1.61 20.72
N ASP A 184 -19.95 2.85 20.24
CA ASP A 184 -21.12 3.52 19.66
C ASP A 184 -20.87 3.89 18.20
N MET A 185 -21.96 3.86 17.42
CA MET A 185 -21.93 4.23 16.01
C MET A 185 -21.87 5.75 15.86
N ARG A 186 -20.81 6.25 15.22
CA ARG A 186 -20.65 7.67 14.90
C ARG A 186 -19.65 7.89 13.78
N GLU A 187 -19.80 8.99 13.05
CA GLU A 187 -18.74 9.53 12.21
C GLU A 187 -17.62 10.09 13.10
N VAL A 188 -16.37 9.86 12.71
CA VAL A 188 -15.17 10.34 13.40
C VAL A 188 -14.24 11.02 12.39
N GLY A 189 -13.25 11.76 12.89
CA GLY A 189 -12.33 12.51 12.05
C GLY A 189 -11.33 11.64 11.27
N PRO A 190 -10.69 12.22 10.23
CA PRO A 190 -9.68 11.54 9.43
C PRO A 190 -8.39 11.23 10.21
N ASP A 191 -8.20 11.82 11.39
CA ASP A 191 -7.14 11.47 12.35
C ASP A 191 -7.23 10.01 12.83
N ARG A 192 -8.38 9.35 12.60
CA ARG A 192 -8.63 7.95 12.93
C ARG A 192 -8.33 6.98 11.80
N ILE A 193 -7.81 7.45 10.67
CA ILE A 193 -7.32 6.57 9.60
C ILE A 193 -6.04 5.88 10.08
N PRO A 194 -5.98 4.54 10.07
CA PRO A 194 -4.77 3.81 10.46
C PRO A 194 -3.63 4.10 9.47
N ASP A 195 -2.44 4.37 9.99
CA ASP A 195 -1.21 4.47 9.18
C ASP A 195 -0.51 3.11 9.04
N GLU A 196 -1.15 2.01 9.47
CA GLU A 196 -0.56 0.69 9.38
C GLU A 196 -0.71 0.09 7.98
N THR A 197 0.39 -0.51 7.52
CA THR A 197 0.43 -1.38 6.34
C THR A 197 1.22 -2.63 6.68
N PRO A 198 0.85 -3.80 6.16
CA PRO A 198 1.65 -5.00 6.35
C PRO A 198 3.11 -4.82 5.91
N ALA A 199 4.02 -5.35 6.70
CA ALA A 199 5.43 -5.38 6.33
C ALA A 199 5.63 -6.32 5.14
N LEU A 200 6.42 -5.88 4.16
CA LEU A 200 6.78 -6.71 3.01
C LEU A 200 7.58 -7.92 3.50
N PRO A 201 7.22 -9.14 3.09
CA PRO A 201 8.03 -10.29 3.44
C PRO A 201 9.38 -10.19 2.70
N THR A 202 10.46 -10.33 3.46
CA THR A 202 11.83 -10.24 2.94
C THR A 202 12.40 -11.63 2.80
N ILE A 203 13.03 -11.90 1.65
CA ILE A 203 13.68 -13.17 1.37
C ILE A 203 15.19 -13.01 1.35
N TYR A 204 15.88 -14.09 1.71
CA TYR A 204 17.28 -14.24 1.36
C TYR A 204 17.45 -14.19 -0.16
N GLY A 205 18.56 -13.63 -0.66
CA GLY A 205 18.87 -13.67 -2.10
C GLY A 205 17.88 -12.92 -2.99
N GLN A 206 17.45 -11.71 -2.61
CA GLN A 206 16.54 -10.87 -3.41
C GLN A 206 17.04 -10.62 -4.85
N ASP A 207 18.36 -10.65 -5.06
CA ASP A 207 19.00 -10.48 -6.37
C ASP A 207 19.50 -11.81 -6.98
N GLY A 208 19.05 -12.94 -6.42
CA GLY A 208 19.55 -14.29 -6.73
C GLY A 208 20.69 -14.74 -5.79
N VAL A 209 21.11 -16.01 -5.95
CA VAL A 209 22.12 -16.68 -5.11
C VAL A 209 23.30 -17.22 -5.92
N GLY A 210 23.70 -16.50 -6.97
CA GLY A 210 24.84 -16.83 -7.83
C GLY A 210 24.45 -16.91 -9.31
N ASP A 211 25.44 -17.19 -10.16
CA ASP A 211 25.25 -17.16 -11.61
C ASP A 211 24.10 -18.06 -12.07
N LYS A 212 23.25 -17.53 -12.97
CA LYS A 212 22.06 -18.20 -13.54
C LYS A 212 20.93 -18.51 -12.56
N SER A 213 21.05 -18.18 -11.28
CA SER A 213 19.92 -18.28 -10.36
C SER A 213 18.82 -17.30 -10.75
N ILE A 214 17.57 -17.73 -10.68
CA ILE A 214 16.41 -16.86 -10.94
C ILE A 214 16.36 -15.76 -9.89
N ILE A 215 16.19 -14.52 -10.34
CA ILE A 215 15.87 -13.40 -9.45
C ILE A 215 14.42 -13.61 -8.99
N PRO A 216 14.16 -13.72 -7.67
CA PRO A 216 12.81 -13.93 -7.15
C PRO A 216 11.90 -12.72 -7.43
N LEU A 217 10.60 -12.95 -7.50
CA LEU A 217 9.60 -11.90 -7.60
C LEU A 217 9.61 -11.02 -6.34
N ARG A 218 9.42 -9.71 -6.54
CA ARG A 218 9.26 -8.76 -5.45
C ARG A 218 7.80 -8.77 -4.98
N PRO A 219 7.54 -8.83 -3.67
CA PRO A 219 6.19 -8.62 -3.14
C PRO A 219 5.64 -7.25 -3.52
N ARG A 220 4.36 -7.18 -3.85
CA ARG A 220 3.68 -5.91 -4.08
C ARG A 220 3.51 -5.13 -2.78
N THR A 221 3.59 -3.81 -2.88
CA THR A 221 3.31 -2.89 -1.77
C THR A 221 1.81 -2.91 -1.44
N PRO A 222 1.41 -3.16 -0.18
CA PRO A 222 0.01 -3.07 0.23
C PRO A 222 -0.51 -1.63 0.15
N LEU A 223 -1.79 -1.46 -0.14
CA LEU A 223 -2.45 -0.15 -0.09
C LEU A 223 -2.50 0.39 1.34
N LYS A 224 -2.33 1.70 1.51
CA LYS A 224 -2.69 2.36 2.77
C LYS A 224 -4.21 2.48 2.91
N ALA A 225 -4.70 2.56 4.14
CA ALA A 225 -6.10 2.90 4.40
C ALA A 225 -6.48 4.23 3.71
N GLY A 226 -7.59 4.25 2.98
CA GLY A 226 -8.04 5.42 2.21
C GLY A 226 -7.32 5.61 0.86
N GLN A 227 -6.31 4.80 0.55
CA GLN A 227 -5.60 4.85 -0.72
C GLN A 227 -6.32 4.00 -1.76
N LYS A 228 -6.56 4.58 -2.92
CA LYS A 228 -7.17 3.86 -4.04
C LYS A 228 -6.10 3.28 -4.95
N ASN A 229 -6.34 2.05 -5.38
CA ASN A 229 -5.64 1.52 -6.53
C ASN A 229 -6.32 2.04 -7.80
N VAL A 230 -5.55 2.59 -8.74
CA VAL A 230 -6.07 2.98 -10.06
C VAL A 230 -5.40 2.09 -11.10
N PRO A 231 -6.20 1.39 -11.94
CA PRO A 231 -5.68 0.53 -13.01
C PRO A 231 -4.74 1.25 -13.97
#